data_AF-A0A966TRB0-F1
#
_entry.id   AF-A0A966TRB0-F1
#
_cell.length_a   1.000
_cell.length_b   1.000
_cell.length_c   1.000
_cell.angle_alpha   90.00
_cell.angle_beta   90.00
_cell.angle_gamma   90.00
#
_symmetry.space_group_name_H-M   'P 1'
#
loop_
_entity.id
_entity.type
_entity.pdbx_description
1 polymer ?
#
loop_
_entity_poly.entity_id
_entity_poly.type
_entity_poly.pdbx_seq_one_letter_code
_entity_poly.pdbx_strand_id
1 'polypeptide(L)'
;NDVKSASALVLGTTENLGYMSGALKDFFDRIYNPCLEVTRGTPYAAYIRAGLDGTGTSRAIESITAGLGWRAVQKPLVLKGEWRDYFADSCGELGAAMAAGLDGGIF
;
A
#
# COMPACT_ATOMS: atom_id res chain seq x y z
N ASN A 1 -18.76 2.28 1.10
CA ASN A 1 -17.62 1.48 1.60
C ASN A 1 -16.49 1.73 0.63
N ASP A 2 -15.62 2.67 0.97
CA ASP A 2 -14.80 3.44 0.03
C ASP A 2 -13.86 2.57 -0.80
N VAL A 3 -13.38 1.47 -0.21
CA VAL A 3 -12.54 0.46 -0.87
C VAL A 3 -13.24 -0.17 -2.07
N LYS A 4 -14.55 -0.45 -1.97
CA LYS A 4 -15.31 -1.11 -3.05
C LYS A 4 -15.59 -0.19 -4.23
N SER A 5 -15.55 1.12 -4.01
CA SER A 5 -15.78 2.14 -5.05
C SER A 5 -14.48 2.74 -5.58
N ALA A 6 -13.33 2.39 -4.99
CA ALA A 6 -12.04 2.95 -5.39
C ALA A 6 -11.53 2.27 -6.67
N SER A 7 -11.08 3.08 -7.62
CA SER A 7 -10.35 2.58 -8.80
C SER A 7 -8.95 2.07 -8.45
N ALA A 8 -8.40 2.52 -7.32
CA ALA A 8 -7.06 2.21 -6.85
C ALA A 8 -6.91 2.53 -5.36
N LEU A 9 -5.88 1.96 -4.73
CA LEU A 9 -5.53 2.24 -3.33
C LEU A 9 -4.05 2.62 -3.20
N VAL A 10 -3.77 3.64 -2.38
CA VAL A 10 -2.42 3.94 -1.91
C VAL A 10 -2.36 3.69 -0.41
N LEU A 11 -1.53 2.73 0.00
CA LEU A 11 -1.41 2.29 1.38
C LEU A 11 -0.18 2.93 2.03
N GLY A 12 -0.38 3.65 3.12
CA GLY A 12 0.70 4.25 3.91
C GLY A 12 0.82 3.60 5.28
N THR A 13 2.05 3.28 5.71
CA THR A 13 2.26 2.75 7.06
C THR A 13 3.65 3.04 7.61
N THR A 14 3.78 3.06 8.94
CA THR A 14 5.07 2.95 9.62
C THR A 14 5.41 1.48 9.89
N GLU A 15 6.69 1.16 9.94
CA GLU A 15 7.18 -0.10 10.48
C GLU A 15 7.22 -0.02 12.01
N ASN A 16 6.42 -0.87 12.66
CA ASN A 16 6.38 -1.02 14.10
C ASN A 16 6.78 -2.46 14.44
N LEU A 17 7.90 -2.65 15.13
CA LEU A 17 8.42 -3.98 15.51
C LEU A 17 8.53 -4.98 14.33
N GLY A 18 8.94 -4.49 13.16
CA GLY A 18 9.07 -5.30 11.94
C GLY A 18 7.75 -5.63 11.23
N TYR A 19 6.65 -4.98 11.62
CA TYR A 19 5.32 -5.16 11.05
C TYR A 19 4.67 -3.82 10.70
N MET A 20 3.53 -3.85 10.01
CA MET A 20 2.78 -2.62 9.72
C MET A 20 2.21 -1.97 11.00
N SER A 21 1.93 -0.67 10.93
CA SER A 21 1.20 0.04 11.99
C SER A 21 -0.15 -0.63 12.34
N GLY A 22 -0.57 -0.48 13.60
CA GLY A 22 -1.86 -0.99 14.06
C GLY A 22 -3.05 -0.42 13.28
N ALA A 23 -2.95 0.82 12.79
CA ALA A 23 -3.97 1.45 11.97
C ALA A 23 -4.17 0.74 10.62
N LEU A 24 -3.07 0.39 9.92
CA LEU A 24 -3.18 -0.34 8.65
C LEU A 24 -3.65 -1.78 8.88
N LYS A 25 -3.22 -2.42 9.98
CA LYS A 25 -3.72 -3.74 10.36
C LYS A 25 -5.23 -3.72 10.63
N ASP A 26 -5.70 -2.79 11.44
CA ASP A 26 -7.12 -2.64 11.75
C ASP A 26 -7.96 -2.33 10.50
N PHE A 27 -7.44 -1.52 9.58
CA PHE A 27 -8.04 -1.32 8.27
C PHE A 27 -8.20 -2.65 7.52
N PHE A 28 -7.13 -3.45 7.41
CA PHE A 28 -7.19 -4.75 6.76
C PHE A 28 -8.16 -5.70 7.44
N ASP A 29 -8.14 -5.80 8.77
CA ASP A 29 -9.04 -6.69 9.54
C ASP A 29 -10.51 -6.35 9.28
N ARG A 30 -10.85 -5.06 9.16
CA ARG A 30 -12.22 -4.61 8.86
C ARG A 30 -12.67 -4.88 7.42
N ILE A 31 -11.77 -4.72 6.45
CA ILE A 31 -12.11 -4.80 5.03
C ILE A 31 -11.93 -6.19 4.42
N TYR A 32 -11.17 -7.09 5.07
CA TYR A 32 -10.73 -8.36 4.48
C TYR A 32 -11.90 -9.17 3.93
N ASN A 33 -12.80 -9.64 4.80
CA ASN A 33 -13.94 -10.46 4.37
C ASN A 33 -14.92 -9.71 3.47
N PRO A 34 -15.30 -8.44 3.76
CA PRO A 34 -16.19 -7.70 2.87
C PRO A 34 -15.64 -7.46 1.46
N CYS A 35 -14.32 -7.47 1.27
CA CYS A 35 -13.65 -7.10 0.02
C CYS A 35 -13.06 -8.28 -0.75
N LEU A 36 -12.91 -9.45 -0.11
CA LEU A 36 -12.20 -10.65 -0.61
C LEU A 36 -12.57 -11.05 -2.04
N GLU A 37 -13.88 -11.07 -2.35
CA GLU A 37 -14.37 -11.50 -3.66
C GLU A 37 -14.76 -10.34 -4.58
N VAL A 38 -14.95 -9.13 -4.03
CA VAL A 38 -15.54 -8.00 -4.76
C VAL A 38 -14.53 -6.96 -5.22
N THR A 39 -13.30 -6.99 -4.69
CA THR A 39 -12.23 -6.03 -5.03
C THR A 39 -11.03 -6.71 -5.69
N ARG A 40 -11.23 -7.92 -6.23
CA ARG A 40 -10.17 -8.63 -6.93
C ARG A 40 -9.71 -7.81 -8.14
N GLY A 41 -8.41 -7.77 -8.36
CA GLY A 41 -7.78 -6.99 -9.43
C GLY A 41 -7.54 -5.52 -9.11
N THR A 42 -8.04 -4.99 -7.97
CA THR A 42 -7.84 -3.59 -7.59
C THR A 42 -6.35 -3.23 -7.58
N PRO A 43 -5.92 -2.25 -8.40
CA PRO A 43 -4.55 -1.74 -8.39
C PRO A 43 -4.22 -1.09 -7.05
N TYR A 44 -3.02 -1.37 -6.52
CA TYR A 44 -2.54 -0.70 -5.33
C TYR A 44 -1.06 -0.33 -5.39
N ALA A 45 -0.71 0.71 -4.66
CA ALA A 45 0.64 1.10 -4.32
C ALA A 45 0.79 1.15 -2.80
N ALA A 46 2.01 1.00 -2.29
CA ALA A 46 2.28 1.11 -0.86
C ALA A 46 3.58 1.88 -0.60
N TYR A 47 3.61 2.66 0.48
CA TYR A 47 4.83 3.23 1.05
C TYR A 47 4.97 2.89 2.53
N ILE A 48 6.20 2.67 2.97
CA ILE A 48 6.54 2.22 4.31
C ILE A 48 7.60 3.15 4.89
N ARG A 49 7.29 3.83 5.98
CA ARG A 49 8.30 4.52 6.79
C ARG A 49 8.96 3.52 7.73
N ALA A 50 10.18 3.08 7.38
CA ALA A 50 10.89 2.01 8.09
C ALA A 50 12.10 2.55 8.87
N GLY A 51 12.22 2.14 10.14
CA GLY A 51 13.44 2.40 10.91
C GLY A 51 14.57 1.44 10.51
N LEU A 52 14.24 0.17 10.28
CA LEU A 52 15.21 -0.87 9.92
C LEU A 52 15.26 -1.08 8.41
N ASP A 53 14.61 -2.10 7.86
CA ASP A 53 14.69 -2.44 6.44
C ASP A 53 13.34 -2.53 5.73
N GLY A 54 12.21 -2.50 6.47
CA GLY A 54 10.87 -2.59 5.90
C GLY A 54 10.49 -3.99 5.42
N THR A 55 11.38 -4.98 5.46
CA THR A 55 11.19 -6.28 4.79
C THR A 55 9.99 -7.04 5.34
N GLY A 56 9.85 -7.09 6.67
CA GLY A 56 8.72 -7.75 7.33
C GLY A 56 7.39 -7.07 7.03
N THR A 57 7.40 -5.74 7.02
CA THR A 57 6.22 -4.92 6.69
C THR A 57 5.79 -5.10 5.24
N SER A 58 6.74 -5.06 4.28
CA SER A 58 6.46 -5.32 2.86
C SER A 58 5.83 -6.68 2.65
N ARG A 59 6.42 -7.74 3.22
CA ARG A 59 5.90 -9.11 3.12
C ARG A 59 4.49 -9.24 3.69
N ALA A 60 4.21 -8.57 4.80
CA ALA A 60 2.89 -8.60 5.41
C ALA A 60 1.82 -7.94 4.53
N ILE A 61 2.11 -6.76 3.98
CA ILE A 61 1.22 -6.06 3.03
C ILE A 61 1.00 -6.92 1.78
N GLU A 62 2.07 -7.44 1.19
CA GLU A 62 2.01 -8.30 0.00
C GLU A 62 1.18 -9.57 0.27
N SER A 63 1.34 -10.20 1.43
CA SER A 63 0.56 -11.39 1.79
C SER A 63 -0.93 -11.10 1.93
N ILE A 64 -1.32 -10.02 2.60
CA ILE A 64 -2.74 -9.67 2.80
C ILE A 64 -3.38 -9.25 1.48
N THR A 65 -2.69 -8.41 0.70
CA THR A 65 -3.18 -7.94 -0.61
C THR A 65 -3.23 -9.04 -1.65
N ALA A 66 -2.33 -10.03 -1.60
CA ALA A 66 -2.44 -11.25 -2.39
C ALA A 66 -3.69 -12.05 -2.04
N GLY A 67 -4.03 -12.17 -0.74
CA GLY A 67 -5.28 -12.79 -0.28
C GLY A 67 -6.53 -12.08 -0.84
N LEU A 68 -6.52 -10.74 -0.85
CA LEU A 68 -7.56 -9.90 -1.46
C LEU A 68 -7.59 -9.96 -3.00
N GLY A 69 -6.56 -10.55 -3.63
CA GLY A 69 -6.40 -10.55 -5.08
C GLY A 69 -6.11 -9.16 -5.67
N TRP A 70 -5.59 -8.23 -4.88
CA TRP A 70 -5.18 -6.90 -5.36
C TRP A 70 -3.88 -6.99 -6.16
N ARG A 71 -3.67 -6.03 -7.07
CA ARG A 71 -2.49 -5.99 -7.94
C ARG A 71 -1.56 -4.86 -7.57
N ALA A 72 -0.34 -5.19 -7.14
CA ALA A 72 0.69 -4.20 -6.92
C ALA A 72 1.10 -3.55 -8.25
N VAL A 73 1.10 -2.21 -8.33
CA VAL A 73 1.60 -1.49 -9.52
C VAL A 73 3.12 -1.37 -9.52
N GLN A 74 3.73 -1.44 -8.35
CA GLN A 74 5.18 -1.49 -8.13
C GLN A 74 5.49 -2.14 -6.78
N LYS A 75 6.77 -2.41 -6.50
CA LYS A 75 7.20 -2.83 -5.16
C LYS A 75 6.88 -1.73 -4.13
N PRO A 76 6.58 -2.09 -2.86
CA PRO A 76 6.41 -1.10 -1.80
C PRO A 76 7.59 -0.14 -1.72
N LEU A 77 7.31 1.16 -1.69
CA LEU A 77 8.32 2.21 -1.51
C LEU A 77 8.78 2.22 -0.06
N VAL A 78 10.02 1.79 0.21
CA VAL A 78 10.58 1.76 1.56
C VAL A 78 11.39 3.02 1.84
N LEU A 79 10.86 3.86 2.73
CA LEU A 79 11.48 5.10 3.23
C LEU A 79 12.28 4.76 4.50
N LYS A 80 13.48 4.22 4.27
CA LYS A 80 14.35 3.62 5.30
C LYS A 80 15.22 4.62 6.04
N GLY A 81 15.41 4.39 7.34
CA GLY A 81 16.42 5.03 8.17
C GLY A 81 15.92 6.32 8.83
N GLU A 82 16.82 7.28 9.07
CA GLU A 82 16.44 8.61 9.57
C GLU A 82 15.58 9.37 8.57
N TRP A 83 14.81 10.36 9.05
CA TRP A 83 14.02 11.21 8.15
C TRP A 83 14.91 11.89 7.10
N ARG A 84 14.34 12.03 5.90
CA ARG A 84 14.91 12.76 4.77
C ARG A 84 13.79 13.51 4.08
N ASP A 85 14.02 14.78 3.76
CA ASP A 85 12.97 15.63 3.19
C ASP A 85 12.46 15.12 1.83
N TYR A 86 13.33 14.49 1.05
CA TYR A 86 12.96 13.88 -0.24
C TYR A 86 11.96 12.72 -0.12
N PHE A 87 11.69 12.19 1.09
CA PHE A 87 10.68 11.17 1.29
C PHE A 87 9.28 11.66 0.90
N ALA A 88 8.99 12.94 1.15
CA ALA A 88 7.73 13.54 0.73
C ALA A 88 7.62 13.56 -0.81
N ASP A 89 8.70 13.92 -1.50
CA ASP A 89 8.76 13.93 -2.97
C ASP A 89 8.58 12.52 -3.54
N SER A 90 9.24 11.51 -2.97
CA SER A 90 9.07 10.11 -3.41
C SER A 90 7.63 9.61 -3.24
N CYS A 91 6.93 10.03 -2.18
CA CYS A 91 5.49 9.75 -2.02
C CYS A 91 4.64 10.51 -3.04
N GLY A 92 5.01 11.75 -3.35
CA GLY A 92 4.37 12.55 -4.39
C GLY A 92 4.48 11.89 -5.77
N GLU A 93 5.68 11.42 -6.13
CA GLU A 93 5.94 10.66 -7.36
C GLU A 93 5.12 9.37 -7.42
N LEU A 94 5.03 8.63 -6.31
CA LEU A 94 4.20 7.42 -6.22
C LEU A 94 2.73 7.71 -6.51
N GLY A 95 2.19 8.78 -5.91
CA GLY A 95 0.81 9.21 -6.14
C GLY A 95 0.56 9.70 -7.56
N ALA A 96 1.49 10.49 -8.11
CA ALA A 96 1.42 10.98 -9.48
C ALA A 96 1.45 9.83 -10.50
N ALA A 97 2.32 8.84 -10.29
CA ALA A 97 2.39 7.64 -11.13
C ALA A 97 1.09 6.83 -11.05
N MET A 98 0.49 6.71 -9.86
CA MET A 98 -0.80 6.02 -9.69
C MET A 98 -1.91 6.73 -10.48
N ALA A 99 -2.00 8.06 -10.36
CA ALA A 99 -3.00 8.86 -11.06
C ALA A 99 -2.82 8.78 -12.59
N ALA A 100 -1.59 8.91 -13.07
CA ALA A 100 -1.29 8.82 -14.51
C ALA A 100 -1.60 7.42 -15.08
N GLY A 101 -1.32 6.36 -14.32
CA GLY A 101 -1.63 4.99 -14.76
C GLY A 101 -3.14 4.71 -14.86
N LEU A 102 -3.94 5.27 -13.94
CA LEU A 102 -5.40 5.22 -14.03
C LEU A 102 -5.94 6.02 -15.23
N ASP A 103 -5.48 7.25 -15.40
CA ASP A 103 -5.93 8.14 -16.49
C ASP A 103 -5.59 7.56 -17.87
N GLY A 104 -4.41 6.93 -17.98
CA GLY A 104 -3.96 6.24 -19.19
C GLY A 104 -4.57 4.84 -19.41
N GLY A 105 -5.40 4.33 -18.49
CA GLY A 105 -5.98 2.99 -18.59
C GLY A 105 -4.96 1.85 -18.57
N ILE A 106 -3.79 2.08 -17.95
CA ILE A 106 -2.74 1.06 -17.80
C ILE A 106 -3.20 -0.02 -16.81
N PHE A 107 -4.02 0.37 -15.83
CA PHE A 107 -4.53 -0.52 -14.80
C PHE A 107 -5.88 -0.12 -14.26
#